data_AF-A0A829ZAP7-F1
#
_entry.id   AF-A0A829ZAP7-F1
#
_cell.length_a   1.000
_cell.length_b   1.000
_cell.length_c   1.000
_cell.angle_alpha   90.00
_cell.angle_beta   90.00
_cell.angle_gamma   90.00
#
_symmetry.space_group_name_H-M   'P 1'
#
loop_
_entity.id
_entity.type
_entity.pdbx_description
1 polymer ?
#
loop_
_entity_poly.entity_id
_entity_poly.type
_entity_poly.pdbx_seq_one_letter_code
_entity_poly.pdbx_strand_id
1 'polypeptide(L)'
;MIYIINIFLGCIFVYFDLHGYNSNFIKWLISFNSFIYLFLIKVNVYAVLATAITFIADYFLLFTNHYLTGISLFIMVQLTYMHLLKYHIYFPFLFLIFIFINPLITLAFIYLCFSLLNLFHSFKISKSFFSAIILLLCCDITIALTHLQLIDSAYNPIIWLFYIPSQLCFIYSQKILPKSIL
;
A
#
# COMPACT_ATOMS: atom_id res chain seq x y z
N MET A 1 -17.56 10.82 5.17
CA MET A 1 -16.86 12.01 4.66
C MET A 1 -15.53 11.67 3.97
N ILE A 2 -14.55 11.04 4.64
CA ILE A 2 -13.24 10.74 4.01
C ILE A 2 -13.33 9.89 2.72
N TYR A 3 -14.21 8.90 2.68
CA TYR A 3 -14.41 8.08 1.47
C TYR A 3 -14.84 8.92 0.27
N ILE A 4 -15.79 9.83 0.48
CA ILE A 4 -16.30 10.73 -0.57
C ILE A 4 -15.18 11.67 -1.03
N ILE A 5 -14.41 12.22 -0.10
CA ILE A 5 -13.27 13.09 -0.41
C ILE A 5 -12.22 12.33 -1.25
N ASN A 6 -11.80 11.14 -0.83
CA ASN A 6 -10.80 10.36 -1.54
C ASN A 6 -11.30 9.83 -2.89
N ILE A 7 -12.59 9.51 -3.02
CA ILE A 7 -13.21 9.17 -4.31
C ILE A 7 -13.22 10.38 -5.24
N PHE A 8 -13.59 11.56 -4.73
CA PHE A 8 -13.61 12.79 -5.52
C PHE A 8 -12.21 13.20 -6.00
N LEU A 9 -11.22 13.18 -5.10
CA LEU A 9 -9.80 13.35 -5.46
C LEU A 9 -9.37 12.27 -6.47
N GLY A 10 -9.90 11.06 -6.30
CA GLY A 10 -9.80 9.95 -7.23
C GLY A 10 -10.18 10.34 -8.65
N CYS A 11 -11.39 10.87 -8.82
CA CYS A 11 -11.88 11.34 -10.13
C CYS A 11 -11.00 12.46 -10.71
N ILE A 12 -10.54 13.40 -9.87
CA ILE A 12 -9.70 14.52 -10.32
C ILE A 12 -8.35 14.02 -10.84
N PHE A 13 -7.65 13.16 -10.12
CA PHE A 13 -6.33 12.70 -10.58
C PHE A 13 -6.45 11.86 -11.86
N VAL A 14 -7.52 11.04 -12.00
CA VAL A 14 -7.78 10.29 -13.25
C VAL A 14 -7.98 11.26 -14.41
N TYR A 15 -8.77 12.31 -14.22
CA TYR A 15 -8.95 13.34 -15.23
C TYR A 15 -7.60 13.99 -15.62
N PHE A 16 -6.75 14.29 -14.64
CA PHE A 16 -5.42 14.89 -14.88
C PHE A 16 -4.51 13.93 -15.66
N ASP A 17 -4.43 12.66 -15.24
CA ASP A 17 -3.62 11.62 -15.89
C ASP A 17 -4.04 11.41 -17.36
N LEU A 18 -5.34 11.38 -17.64
CA LEU A 18 -5.86 11.23 -19.00
C LEU A 18 -5.51 12.41 -19.92
N HIS A 19 -5.30 13.60 -19.35
CA HIS A 19 -4.91 14.81 -20.10
C HIS A 19 -3.40 15.08 -20.05
N GLY A 20 -2.60 14.18 -19.47
CA GLY A 20 -1.15 14.32 -19.37
C GLY A 20 -0.66 15.34 -18.34
N TYR A 21 -1.53 15.80 -17.43
CA TYR A 21 -1.13 16.68 -16.33
C TYR A 21 -0.53 15.89 -15.17
N ASN A 22 0.44 16.49 -14.47
CA ASN A 22 1.02 15.89 -13.28
C ASN A 22 -0.02 15.86 -12.14
N SER A 23 -0.38 14.66 -11.70
CA SER A 23 -1.38 14.42 -10.65
C SER A 23 -0.79 13.85 -9.35
N ASN A 24 0.55 13.79 -9.22
CA ASN A 24 1.26 13.14 -8.11
C ASN A 24 0.89 13.74 -6.74
N PHE A 25 0.64 15.04 -6.67
CA PHE A 25 0.20 15.69 -5.43
C PHE A 25 -1.18 15.21 -4.98
N ILE A 26 -2.12 15.03 -5.92
CA ILE A 26 -3.47 14.55 -5.62
C ILE A 26 -3.41 13.11 -5.13
N LYS A 27 -2.62 12.27 -5.83
CA LYS A 27 -2.33 10.88 -5.48
C LYS A 27 -1.78 10.76 -4.05
N TRP A 28 -0.77 11.55 -3.72
CA TRP A 28 -0.17 11.58 -2.38
C TRP A 28 -1.15 12.07 -1.30
N LEU A 29 -1.97 13.07 -1.63
CA LEU A 29 -2.96 13.63 -0.71
C LEU A 29 -4.05 12.60 -0.33
N ILE A 30 -4.38 11.65 -1.19
CA ILE A 30 -5.30 10.54 -0.87
C ILE A 30 -4.73 9.66 0.26
N SER A 31 -3.44 9.32 0.22
CA SER A 31 -2.77 8.54 1.27
C SER A 31 -2.65 9.33 2.56
N PHE A 32 -2.31 10.63 2.46
CA PHE A 32 -2.28 11.53 3.61
C PHE A 32 -3.65 11.62 4.31
N ASN A 33 -4.73 11.81 3.54
CA ASN A 33 -6.10 11.82 4.05
C ASN A 33 -6.46 10.52 4.77
N SER A 34 -6.01 9.38 4.25
CA SER A 34 -6.23 8.06 4.83
C SER A 34 -5.57 7.95 6.21
N PHE A 35 -4.31 8.40 6.32
CA PHE A 35 -3.59 8.48 7.60
C PHE A 35 -4.27 9.42 8.60
N ILE A 36 -4.52 10.68 8.22
CA ILE A 36 -5.14 11.68 9.11
C ILE A 36 -6.48 11.18 9.63
N TYR A 37 -7.26 10.55 8.77
CA TYR A 37 -8.55 10.02 9.17
C TYR A 37 -8.43 8.94 10.25
N LEU A 38 -7.57 7.93 10.06
CA LEU A 38 -7.36 6.87 11.03
C LEU A 38 -6.79 7.40 12.36
N PHE A 39 -5.88 8.37 12.29
CA PHE A 39 -5.34 9.06 13.46
C PHE A 39 -6.44 9.75 14.27
N LEU A 40 -7.32 10.51 13.60
CA LEU A 40 -8.39 11.28 14.26
C LEU A 40 -9.45 10.39 14.94
N ILE A 41 -9.80 9.25 14.33
CA ILE A 41 -10.78 8.32 14.91
C ILE A 41 -10.17 7.38 15.96
N LYS A 42 -8.86 7.51 16.25
CA LYS A 42 -8.12 6.76 17.28
C LYS A 42 -8.30 5.23 17.16
N VAL A 43 -8.05 4.69 15.96
CA VAL A 43 -7.99 3.23 15.76
C VAL A 43 -6.72 2.63 16.40
N ASN A 44 -6.52 1.32 16.22
CA ASN A 44 -5.31 0.63 16.63
C ASN A 44 -4.04 1.35 16.14
N VAL A 45 -3.06 1.47 17.03
CA VAL A 45 -1.79 2.17 16.77
C VAL A 45 -1.02 1.62 15.56
N TYR A 46 -1.03 0.31 15.34
CA TYR A 46 -0.37 -0.32 14.20
C TYR A 46 -1.06 0.03 12.87
N ALA A 47 -2.37 0.27 12.86
CA ALA A 47 -3.06 0.71 11.65
C ALA A 47 -2.75 2.18 11.32
N VAL A 48 -2.63 3.02 12.34
CA VAL A 48 -2.15 4.40 12.18
C VAL A 48 -0.71 4.39 11.70
N LEU A 49 0.17 3.57 12.28
CA LEU A 49 1.57 3.43 11.86
C LEU A 49 1.67 2.92 10.42
N ALA A 50 0.89 1.91 10.04
CA ALA A 50 0.88 1.38 8.69
C ALA A 50 0.58 2.49 7.68
N THR A 51 -0.52 3.23 7.86
CA THR A 51 -0.90 4.33 6.97
C THR A 51 0.06 5.52 7.03
N ALA A 52 0.69 5.75 8.19
CA ALA A 52 1.74 6.76 8.33
C ALA A 52 2.95 6.43 7.46
N ILE A 53 3.44 5.20 7.56
CA ILE A 53 4.59 4.73 6.78
C ILE A 53 4.22 4.67 5.29
N THR A 54 3.00 4.25 4.94
CA THR A 54 2.51 4.23 3.55
C THR A 54 2.53 5.62 2.92
N PHE A 55 2.02 6.68 3.55
CA PHE A 55 2.05 8.00 2.92
C PHE A 55 3.48 8.54 2.75
N ILE A 56 4.41 8.16 3.63
CA ILE A 56 5.84 8.49 3.50
C ILE A 56 6.46 7.69 2.35
N ALA A 57 6.15 6.40 2.24
CA ALA A 57 6.62 5.54 1.15
C ALA A 57 6.15 6.07 -0.21
N ASP A 58 4.88 6.46 -0.31
CA ASP A 58 4.29 7.06 -1.51
C ASP A 58 5.01 8.35 -1.92
N TYR A 59 5.45 9.17 -0.95
CA TYR A 59 6.22 10.37 -1.27
C TYR A 59 7.51 10.02 -2.03
N PHE A 60 8.24 9.01 -1.56
CA PHE A 60 9.46 8.57 -2.25
C PHE A 60 9.17 8.01 -3.64
N LEU A 61 8.09 7.26 -3.82
CA LEU A 61 7.73 6.68 -5.13
C LEU A 61 7.18 7.72 -6.12
N LEU A 62 6.50 8.77 -5.64
CA LEU A 62 5.84 9.77 -6.49
C LEU A 62 6.71 10.97 -6.83
N PHE A 63 7.62 11.38 -5.93
CA PHE A 63 8.36 12.64 -6.08
C PHE A 63 9.87 12.45 -6.17
N THR A 64 10.38 11.24 -5.97
CA THR A 64 11.83 10.98 -5.96
C THR A 64 12.18 9.74 -6.79
N ASN A 65 13.48 9.54 -7.01
CA ASN A 65 14.00 8.32 -7.65
C ASN A 65 14.48 7.28 -6.62
N HIS A 66 14.16 7.45 -5.33
CA HIS A 66 14.61 6.58 -4.24
C HIS A 66 13.68 5.38 -4.04
N TYR A 67 13.54 4.55 -5.08
CA TYR A 67 12.69 3.34 -5.06
C TYR A 67 13.06 2.35 -3.94
N LEU A 68 14.36 2.17 -3.67
CA LEU A 68 14.83 1.29 -2.58
C LEU A 68 14.26 1.73 -1.23
N THR A 69 14.25 3.03 -0.96
CA THR A 69 13.71 3.62 0.27
C THR A 69 12.20 3.41 0.34
N GLY A 70 11.48 3.69 -0.75
CA GLY A 70 10.04 3.47 -0.84
C GLY A 70 9.66 2.01 -0.56
N ILE A 71 10.31 1.05 -1.24
CA ILE A 71 10.05 -0.39 -1.03
C ILE A 71 10.42 -0.83 0.39
N SER A 72 11.52 -0.33 0.95
CA SER A 72 11.91 -0.64 2.34
C SER A 72 10.85 -0.18 3.34
N LEU A 73 10.27 1.01 3.13
CA LEU A 73 9.15 1.51 3.94
C LEU A 73 7.92 0.63 3.76
N PHE A 74 7.61 0.18 2.53
CA PHE A 74 6.53 -0.77 2.30
C PHE A 74 6.76 -2.13 2.97
N ILE A 75 7.99 -2.62 3.09
CA ILE A 75 8.29 -3.79 3.94
C ILE A 75 7.92 -3.50 5.40
N MET A 76 8.26 -2.32 5.93
CA MET A 76 7.84 -1.92 7.28
C MET A 76 6.30 -1.89 7.42
N VAL A 77 5.58 -1.40 6.40
CA VAL A 77 4.10 -1.48 6.36
C VAL A 77 3.64 -2.93 6.47
N GLN A 78 4.23 -3.86 5.71
CA GLN A 78 3.85 -5.28 5.80
C GLN A 78 4.14 -5.89 7.17
N LEU A 79 5.21 -5.46 7.86
CA LEU A 79 5.46 -5.86 9.26
C LEU A 79 4.39 -5.30 10.22
N THR A 80 3.95 -4.05 10.02
CA THR A 80 2.85 -3.49 10.83
C THR A 80 1.53 -4.23 10.60
N TYR A 81 1.24 -4.66 9.37
CA TYR A 81 0.09 -5.53 9.07
C TYR A 81 0.21 -6.89 9.75
N MET A 82 1.41 -7.46 9.80
CA MET A 82 1.64 -8.72 10.50
C MET A 82 1.33 -8.59 12.01
N HIS A 83 1.71 -7.47 12.65
CA HIS A 83 1.32 -7.18 14.03
C HIS A 83 -0.20 -7.03 14.20
N LEU A 84 -0.89 -6.36 13.27
CA LEU A 84 -2.35 -6.26 13.26
C LEU A 84 -3.03 -7.63 13.12
N LEU A 85 -2.43 -8.53 12.33
CA LEU A 85 -2.94 -9.88 12.07
C LEU A 85 -2.48 -10.92 13.11
N LYS A 86 -1.71 -10.50 14.13
CA LYS A 86 -1.26 -11.31 15.26
C LYS A 86 -0.52 -12.60 14.87
N TYR A 87 0.36 -12.51 13.88
CA TYR A 87 1.32 -13.58 13.56
C TYR A 87 2.74 -13.01 13.50
N HIS A 88 3.77 -13.85 13.57
CA HIS A 88 5.17 -13.40 13.62
C HIS A 88 6.09 -14.30 12.80
N ILE A 89 5.93 -14.26 11.47
CA ILE A 89 6.74 -15.05 10.54
C ILE A 89 7.68 -14.11 9.79
N TYR A 90 8.96 -14.16 10.16
CA TYR A 90 10.03 -13.32 9.58
C TYR A 90 10.86 -14.03 8.50
N PHE A 91 10.46 -15.23 8.09
CA PHE A 91 11.15 -16.05 7.09
C PHE A 91 11.55 -15.31 5.80
N PRO A 92 10.74 -14.38 5.24
CA PRO A 92 11.14 -13.64 4.03
C PRO A 92 12.46 -12.87 4.15
N PHE A 93 12.90 -12.50 5.36
CA PHE A 93 14.19 -11.82 5.54
C PHE A 93 15.40 -12.69 5.20
N LEU A 94 15.27 -14.01 5.10
CA LEU A 94 16.35 -14.89 4.62
C LEU A 94 16.84 -14.46 3.22
N PHE A 95 15.94 -13.91 2.39
CA PHE A 95 16.29 -13.45 1.04
C PHE A 95 17.18 -12.19 1.03
N LEU A 96 17.40 -11.52 2.17
CA LEU A 96 18.34 -10.39 2.26
C LEU A 96 19.77 -10.76 1.87
N ILE A 97 20.13 -12.05 1.89
CA ILE A 97 21.44 -12.51 1.39
C ILE A 97 21.69 -12.10 -0.07
N PHE A 98 20.62 -11.94 -0.87
CA PHE A 98 20.71 -11.56 -2.28
C PHE A 98 20.82 -10.05 -2.52
N ILE A 99 20.85 -9.22 -1.46
CA ILE A 99 20.91 -7.75 -1.57
C ILE A 99 22.13 -7.27 -2.35
N PHE A 100 23.24 -8.03 -2.31
CA PHE A 100 24.48 -7.73 -3.01
C PHE A 100 24.44 -8.02 -4.52
N ILE A 101 23.44 -8.78 -4.99
CA ILE A 101 23.26 -9.08 -6.42
C ILE A 101 22.40 -8.00 -7.06
N ASN A 102 21.18 -7.78 -6.53
CA ASN A 102 20.30 -6.74 -7.01
C ASN A 102 19.38 -6.27 -5.88
N PRO A 103 19.68 -5.12 -5.25
CA PRO A 103 18.97 -4.68 -4.05
C PRO A 103 17.48 -4.39 -4.33
N LEU A 104 17.15 -3.91 -5.53
CA LEU A 104 15.78 -3.58 -5.90
C LEU A 104 14.91 -4.83 -6.01
N ILE A 105 15.39 -5.83 -6.76
CA ILE A 105 14.67 -7.10 -6.95
C ILE A 105 14.57 -7.85 -5.62
N THR A 106 15.65 -7.87 -4.82
CA THR A 106 15.64 -8.51 -3.50
C THR A 106 14.59 -7.90 -2.58
N LEU A 107 14.55 -6.56 -2.45
CA LEU A 107 13.56 -5.91 -1.60
C LEU A 107 12.13 -6.10 -2.12
N ALA A 108 11.91 -6.01 -3.43
CA ALA A 108 10.60 -6.26 -4.04
C ALA A 108 10.11 -7.68 -3.78
N PHE A 109 11.01 -8.67 -3.84
CA PHE A 109 10.68 -10.07 -3.55
C PHE A 109 10.36 -10.30 -2.07
N ILE A 110 11.16 -9.73 -1.15
CA ILE A 110 10.88 -9.78 0.29
C ILE A 110 9.50 -9.16 0.59
N TYR A 111 9.24 -7.99 0.01
CA TYR A 111 7.96 -7.30 0.12
C TYR A 111 6.79 -8.17 -0.39
N LEU A 112 6.94 -8.80 -1.57
CA LEU A 112 5.96 -9.71 -2.13
C LEU A 112 5.66 -10.90 -1.20
N CYS A 113 6.69 -11.54 -0.67
CA CYS A 113 6.53 -12.65 0.28
C CYS A 113 5.75 -12.23 1.53
N PHE A 114 6.06 -11.06 2.11
CA PHE A 114 5.30 -10.55 3.25
C PHE A 114 3.86 -10.20 2.89
N SER A 115 3.62 -9.60 1.71
CA SER A 115 2.27 -9.30 1.22
C SER A 115 1.42 -10.57 1.07
N LEU A 116 2.00 -11.66 0.54
CA LEU A 116 1.33 -12.97 0.44
C LEU A 116 1.05 -13.61 1.81
N LEU A 117 1.96 -13.50 2.77
CA LEU A 117 1.71 -13.95 4.15
C LEU A 117 0.55 -13.16 4.78
N ASN A 118 0.56 -11.82 4.65
CA ASN A 118 -0.50 -10.96 5.16
C ASN A 118 -1.85 -11.30 4.49
N LEU A 119 -1.85 -11.60 3.18
CA LEU A 119 -3.04 -12.04 2.46
C LEU A 119 -3.60 -13.35 3.03
N PHE A 120 -2.74 -14.35 3.27
CA PHE A 120 -3.16 -15.63 3.85
C PHE A 120 -3.78 -15.46 5.26
N HIS A 121 -3.15 -14.66 6.11
CA HIS A 121 -3.62 -14.44 7.48
C HIS A 121 -4.88 -13.55 7.55
N SER A 122 -4.98 -12.53 6.69
CA SER A 122 -6.13 -11.61 6.65
C SER A 122 -7.44 -12.29 6.22
N PHE A 123 -7.37 -13.33 5.39
CA PHE A 123 -8.53 -14.10 4.96
C PHE A 123 -9.37 -14.63 6.13
N LYS A 124 -8.71 -15.00 7.24
CA LYS A 124 -9.36 -15.56 8.43
C LYS A 124 -9.92 -14.49 9.37
N ILE A 125 -9.51 -13.23 9.23
CA ILE A 125 -9.79 -12.15 10.20
C ILE A 125 -10.87 -11.21 9.68
N SER A 126 -10.73 -10.69 8.47
CA SER A 126 -11.66 -9.71 7.92
C SER A 126 -11.66 -9.71 6.40
N LYS A 127 -12.86 -9.85 5.82
CA LYS A 127 -13.05 -9.76 4.36
C LYS A 127 -12.57 -8.42 3.81
N SER A 128 -12.79 -7.31 4.53
CA SER A 128 -12.36 -5.99 4.06
C SER A 128 -10.85 -5.78 4.17
N PHE A 129 -10.20 -6.34 5.18
CA PHE A 129 -8.74 -6.30 5.27
C PHE A 129 -8.10 -7.19 4.19
N PHE A 130 -8.66 -8.39 3.97
CA PHE A 130 -8.28 -9.24 2.85
C PHE A 130 -8.44 -8.52 1.50
N SER A 131 -9.58 -7.85 1.28
CA SER A 131 -9.80 -7.02 0.08
C SER A 131 -8.77 -5.89 -0.04
N ALA A 132 -8.38 -5.25 1.06
CA ALA A 132 -7.34 -4.23 1.03
C ALA A 132 -6.00 -4.80 0.55
N ILE A 133 -5.58 -5.94 1.10
CA ILE A 133 -4.28 -6.55 0.76
C ILE A 133 -4.28 -7.10 -0.68
N ILE A 134 -5.36 -7.74 -1.14
CA ILE A 134 -5.42 -8.25 -2.52
C ILE A 134 -5.38 -7.12 -3.55
N LEU A 135 -6.08 -6.00 -3.28
CA LEU A 135 -6.06 -4.82 -4.14
C LEU A 135 -4.66 -4.18 -4.15
N LEU A 136 -4.01 -4.08 -2.99
CA LEU A 136 -2.63 -3.61 -2.91
C LEU A 136 -1.67 -4.51 -3.70
N LEU A 137 -1.82 -5.84 -3.60
CA LEU A 137 -1.02 -6.78 -4.36
C LEU A 137 -1.21 -6.62 -5.89
N CYS A 138 -2.44 -6.40 -6.36
CA CYS A 138 -2.71 -6.10 -7.78
C CYS A 138 -2.04 -4.79 -8.22
N CYS A 139 -2.06 -3.76 -7.38
CA CYS A 139 -1.33 -2.50 -7.60
C CYS A 139 0.16 -2.78 -7.78
N ASP A 140 0.76 -3.54 -6.86
CA ASP A 140 2.19 -3.84 -6.87
C ASP A 140 2.61 -4.70 -8.07
N ILE A 141 1.79 -5.67 -8.48
CA ILE A 141 2.02 -6.47 -9.69
C ILE A 141 2.00 -5.55 -10.93
N THR A 142 1.08 -4.59 -10.99
CA THR A 142 1.02 -3.63 -12.11
C THR A 142 2.26 -2.74 -12.16
N ILE A 143 2.75 -2.29 -11.00
CA ILE A 143 4.03 -1.56 -10.89
C ILE A 143 5.21 -2.43 -11.36
N ALA A 144 5.26 -3.70 -10.93
CA ALA A 144 6.34 -4.60 -11.32
C ALA A 144 6.33 -4.86 -12.84
N LEU A 145 5.16 -5.10 -13.43
CA LEU A 145 5.01 -5.35 -14.87
C LEU A 145 5.39 -4.14 -15.73
N THR A 146 5.03 -2.93 -15.29
CA THR A 146 5.44 -1.68 -15.96
C THR A 146 6.95 -1.45 -15.84
N HIS A 147 7.54 -1.70 -14.67
CA HIS A 147 9.00 -1.61 -14.48
C HIS A 147 9.79 -2.64 -15.31
N LEU A 148 9.25 -3.84 -15.48
CA LEU A 148 9.84 -4.90 -16.32
C LEU A 148 9.59 -4.67 -17.82
N GLN A 149 8.94 -3.57 -18.20
CA GLN A 149 8.58 -3.25 -19.59
C GLN A 149 7.70 -4.31 -20.26
N LEU A 150 6.96 -5.09 -19.46
CA LEU A 150 6.00 -6.09 -19.94
C LEU A 150 4.63 -5.47 -20.24
N ILE A 151 4.36 -4.30 -19.66
CA ILE A 151 3.18 -3.47 -19.92
C ILE A 151 3.67 -2.06 -20.25
N ASP A 152 3.04 -1.41 -21.23
CA ASP A 152 3.34 -0.03 -21.59
C ASP A 152 3.09 0.92 -20.40
N SER A 153 4.01 1.85 -20.19
CA SER A 153 3.88 2.98 -19.27
C SER A 153 2.58 3.77 -19.43
N ALA A 154 1.94 3.73 -20.60
CA ALA A 154 0.60 4.29 -20.83
C ALA A 154 -0.47 3.74 -19.86
N TYR A 155 -0.27 2.54 -19.30
CA TYR A 155 -1.18 1.89 -18.36
C TYR A 155 -0.90 2.25 -16.88
N ASN A 156 0.03 3.16 -16.60
CA ASN A 156 0.30 3.66 -15.25
C ASN A 156 -0.96 4.13 -14.47
N PRO A 157 -2.01 4.70 -15.09
CA PRO A 157 -3.24 5.03 -14.37
C PRO A 157 -3.97 3.82 -13.77
N ILE A 158 -3.79 2.60 -14.33
CA ILE A 158 -4.41 1.37 -13.82
C ILE A 158 -3.92 1.03 -12.41
N ILE A 159 -2.68 1.37 -12.08
CA ILE A 159 -2.10 1.20 -10.73
C ILE A 159 -3.04 1.82 -9.68
N TRP A 160 -3.56 3.00 -9.98
CA TRP A 160 -4.40 3.78 -9.07
C TRP A 160 -5.84 3.26 -8.95
N LEU A 161 -6.31 2.53 -9.95
CA LEU A 161 -7.59 1.83 -9.90
C LEU A 161 -7.59 0.73 -8.83
N PHE A 162 -6.43 0.15 -8.52
CA PHE A 162 -6.28 -0.80 -7.42
C PHE A 162 -5.88 -0.11 -6.11
N TYR A 163 -5.00 0.90 -6.18
CA TYR A 163 -4.46 1.56 -5.00
C TYR A 163 -5.52 2.30 -4.17
N ILE A 164 -6.41 3.07 -4.80
CA ILE A 164 -7.41 3.84 -4.02
C ILE A 164 -8.40 2.92 -3.31
N PRO A 165 -9.00 1.93 -4.00
CA PRO A 165 -9.83 0.96 -3.33
C PRO A 165 -9.11 0.21 -2.20
N SER A 166 -7.81 -0.09 -2.34
CA SER A 166 -7.05 -0.76 -1.27
C SER A 166 -7.00 0.09 0.01
N GLN A 167 -6.70 1.38 -0.10
CA GLN A 167 -6.68 2.32 1.02
C GLN A 167 -8.06 2.47 1.68
N LEU A 168 -9.11 2.59 0.87
CA LEU A 168 -10.48 2.71 1.38
C LEU A 168 -10.95 1.42 2.08
N CYS A 169 -10.64 0.25 1.52
CA CYS A 169 -10.93 -1.04 2.13
C CYS A 169 -10.18 -1.20 3.46
N PHE A 170 -8.92 -0.75 3.54
CA PHE A 170 -8.15 -0.78 4.78
C PHE A 170 -8.78 0.12 5.85
N ILE A 171 -9.13 1.37 5.53
CA ILE A 171 -9.80 2.27 6.48
C ILE A 171 -11.11 1.64 6.98
N TYR A 172 -11.88 1.06 6.07
CA TYR A 172 -13.14 0.39 6.39
C TYR A 172 -12.95 -0.82 7.31
N SER A 173 -11.90 -1.62 7.09
CA SER A 173 -11.61 -2.77 7.97
C SER A 173 -11.33 -2.33 9.41
N GLN A 174 -10.61 -1.22 9.60
CA GLN A 174 -10.27 -0.73 10.94
C GLN A 174 -11.46 -0.13 11.71
N LYS A 175 -12.54 0.24 11.04
CA LYS A 175 -13.77 0.69 11.72
C LYS A 175 -14.60 -0.45 12.29
N ILE A 176 -14.59 -1.59 11.61
CA ILE A 176 -15.49 -2.71 11.88
C ILE A 176 -14.84 -3.72 12.81
N LEU A 177 -13.51 -3.83 12.76
CA LEU A 177 -12.77 -4.70 13.65
C LEU A 177 -13.05 -4.29 15.12
N PRO A 178 -13.53 -5.22 15.97
CA PRO A 178 -13.78 -4.94 17.37
C PRO A 178 -12.50 -4.45 18.05
N LYS A 179 -12.62 -3.41 18.89
CA LYS A 179 -11.49 -2.91 19.72
C LYS A 179 -10.88 -3.98 20.63
N SER A 180 -11.56 -5.10 20.84
CA SER A 180 -11.09 -6.25 21.63
C SER A 180 -10.32 -7.31 20.83
N ILE A 181 -10.36 -7.26 19.49
CA ILE A 181 -9.59 -8.14 18.59
C ILE A 181 -8.35 -7.42 18.07
N LEU A 182 -8.33 -6.09 18.13
CA LEU A 182 -7.18 -5.22 17.88
C LEU A 182 -6.49 -4.82 19.20
#